data_AF-A0AA48LC48-F1
#
_entry.id   AF-A0AA48LC48-F1
#
_cell.length_a   1.000
_cell.length_b   1.000
_cell.length_c   1.000
_cell.angle_alpha   90.00
_cell.angle_beta   90.00
_cell.angle_gamma   90.00
#
_symmetry.space_group_name_H-M   'P 1'
#
loop_
_entity.id
_entity.type
_entity.pdbx_description
1 polymer ?
#
loop_
_entity_poly.entity_id
_entity_poly.type
_entity_poly.pdbx_seq_one_letter_code
_entity_poly.pdbx_strand_id
1 'polypeptide(L)'
;MKAELLKVKGTWREVADSARTTIHRDAGVKEPSSSWKRRILLAEHSPIRQLSVSAKWTDLKYWVSVHIVRHKFGIEHFVRTQRTDRTGVERNDLPQGNEVEHEILVNAQAMISISRKRLCSAASKETREAWVGILDSIKDVEPELYHACVPDCVYRGWCYEFKSCGYHQTEDFQKALQAYRQGIND
;
A
#
# COMPACT_ATOMS: atom_id res chain seq x y z
N MET A 1 7.13 -0.20 17.16
CA MET A 1 6.23 -0.04 16.01
C MET A 1 5.38 -1.29 15.79
N LYS A 2 4.05 -1.16 15.88
CA LYS A 2 3.09 -2.20 15.49
C LYS A 2 2.20 -1.64 14.38
N ALA A 3 1.85 -2.47 13.41
CA ALA A 3 0.96 -2.11 12.30
C ALA A 3 -0.28 -3.01 12.36
N GLU A 4 -1.46 -2.43 12.21
CA GLU A 4 -2.72 -3.15 12.32
C GLU A 4 -3.72 -2.71 11.24
N LEU A 5 -4.48 -3.68 10.73
CA LEU A 5 -5.65 -3.43 9.92
C LEU A 5 -6.80 -3.04 10.85
N LEU A 6 -7.41 -1.88 10.62
CA LEU A 6 -8.62 -1.46 11.34
C LEU A 6 -9.88 -1.93 10.62
N LYS A 7 -9.93 -1.72 9.30
CA LYS A 7 -11.11 -2.04 8.48
C LYS A 7 -10.79 -2.03 6.99
N VAL A 8 -11.42 -2.93 6.23
CA VAL A 8 -11.57 -2.78 4.78
C VAL A 8 -12.92 -2.11 4.48
N LYS A 9 -12.91 -1.09 3.63
CA LYS A 9 -14.08 -0.36 3.16
C LYS A 9 -14.29 -0.64 1.67
N GLY A 10 -15.55 -0.78 1.29
CA GLY A 10 -15.93 -1.26 -0.03
C GLY A 10 -15.87 -2.78 -0.13
N THR A 11 -16.41 -3.30 -1.21
CA THR A 11 -16.52 -4.73 -1.51
C THR A 11 -16.05 -5.00 -2.92
N TRP A 12 -15.60 -6.23 -3.16
CA TRP A 12 -15.24 -6.68 -4.50
C TRP A 12 -16.42 -6.69 -5.46
N ARG A 13 -17.65 -6.85 -4.95
CA ARG A 13 -18.86 -6.69 -5.74
C ARG A 13 -19.01 -5.26 -6.26
N GLU A 14 -18.84 -4.25 -5.42
CA GLU A 14 -18.88 -2.83 -5.84
C GLU A 14 -17.77 -2.48 -6.84
N VAL A 15 -16.55 -3.02 -6.65
CA VAL A 15 -15.45 -2.89 -7.62
C VAL A 15 -15.87 -3.48 -8.97
N ALA A 16 -16.42 -4.69 -8.96
CA ALA A 16 -16.83 -5.38 -10.18
C ALA A 16 -18.06 -4.74 -10.84
N ASP A 17 -18.97 -4.14 -10.09
CA ASP A 17 -20.11 -3.40 -10.64
C ASP A 17 -19.67 -2.07 -11.25
N SER A 18 -18.76 -1.36 -10.60
CA SER A 18 -18.13 -0.16 -11.19
C SER A 18 -17.42 -0.51 -12.52
N ALA A 19 -16.74 -1.65 -12.59
CA ALA A 19 -16.15 -2.15 -13.84
C ALA A 19 -17.21 -2.47 -14.91
N ARG A 20 -18.35 -3.05 -14.52
CA ARG A 20 -19.45 -3.38 -15.44
C ARG A 20 -20.14 -2.13 -16.00
N THR A 21 -20.29 -1.09 -15.18
CA THR A 21 -20.76 0.23 -15.64
C THR A 21 -19.90 0.76 -16.79
N THR A 22 -18.57 0.63 -16.71
CA THR A 22 -17.67 1.12 -17.78
C THR A 22 -17.79 0.38 -19.11
N ILE A 23 -18.46 -0.76 -19.14
CA ILE A 23 -18.72 -1.56 -20.35
C ILE A 23 -20.21 -1.76 -20.62
N HIS A 24 -21.06 -0.88 -20.07
CA HIS A 24 -22.51 -0.89 -20.25
C HIS A 24 -23.17 -2.24 -19.93
N ARG A 25 -22.89 -2.79 -18.74
CA ARG A 25 -23.52 -4.01 -18.21
C ARG A 25 -24.19 -3.74 -16.87
N ASP A 26 -25.34 -4.38 -16.64
CA ASP A 26 -26.06 -4.35 -15.35
C ASP A 26 -25.21 -4.91 -14.21
N ALA A 27 -25.53 -4.57 -12.96
CA ALA A 27 -24.84 -5.10 -11.79
C ALA A 27 -24.86 -6.65 -11.74
N GLY A 28 -23.80 -7.23 -11.17
CA GLY A 28 -23.68 -8.66 -10.94
C GLY A 28 -24.26 -9.09 -9.58
N VAL A 29 -24.50 -10.39 -9.42
CA VAL A 29 -25.02 -10.97 -8.15
C VAL A 29 -24.00 -11.83 -7.41
N LYS A 30 -22.94 -12.30 -8.09
CA LYS A 30 -21.93 -13.20 -7.50
C LYS A 30 -20.68 -12.42 -7.12
N GLU A 31 -19.94 -12.91 -6.14
CA GLU A 31 -18.60 -12.43 -5.83
C GLU A 31 -17.65 -12.70 -7.02
N PRO A 32 -16.79 -11.75 -7.44
CA PRO A 32 -15.79 -12.02 -8.46
C PRO A 32 -14.75 -13.04 -7.98
N SER A 33 -14.24 -13.87 -8.90
CA SER A 33 -13.21 -14.86 -8.57
C SER A 33 -11.89 -14.19 -8.14
N SER A 34 -11.08 -14.89 -7.34
CA SER A 34 -9.71 -14.47 -7.00
C SER A 34 -8.88 -14.10 -8.22
N SER A 35 -8.96 -14.90 -9.29
CA SER A 35 -8.29 -14.61 -10.56
C SER A 35 -8.74 -13.28 -11.19
N TRP A 36 -10.03 -12.95 -11.11
CA TRP A 36 -10.54 -11.68 -11.61
C TRP A 36 -10.07 -10.50 -10.75
N LYS A 37 -10.12 -10.64 -9.41
CA LYS A 37 -9.63 -9.64 -8.44
C LYS A 37 -8.16 -9.30 -8.71
N ARG A 38 -7.31 -10.33 -8.82
CA ARG A 38 -5.90 -10.18 -9.15
C ARG A 38 -5.70 -9.46 -10.49
N ARG A 39 -6.43 -9.86 -11.54
CA ARG A 39 -6.30 -9.24 -12.87
C ARG A 39 -6.66 -7.76 -12.87
N ILE A 40 -7.76 -7.36 -12.24
CA ILE A 40 -8.16 -5.94 -12.23
C ILE A 40 -7.19 -5.07 -11.42
N LEU A 41 -6.60 -5.60 -10.34
CA LEU A 41 -5.56 -4.94 -9.56
C LEU A 41 -4.29 -4.73 -10.38
N LEU A 42 -3.82 -5.78 -11.07
CA LEU A 42 -2.63 -5.71 -11.91
C LEU A 42 -2.83 -4.81 -13.14
N ALA A 43 -4.06 -4.73 -13.66
CA ALA A 43 -4.43 -3.80 -14.72
C ALA A 43 -4.61 -2.35 -14.22
N GLU A 44 -4.61 -2.12 -12.91
CA GLU A 44 -4.78 -0.81 -12.26
C GLU A 44 -5.98 0.00 -12.78
N HIS A 45 -7.04 -0.70 -13.20
CA HIS A 45 -8.23 -0.03 -13.72
C HIS A 45 -8.94 0.73 -12.61
N SER A 46 -9.53 1.88 -12.97
CA SER A 46 -10.14 2.81 -12.00
C SER A 46 -11.10 2.19 -10.97
N PRO A 47 -11.89 1.14 -11.26
CA PRO A 47 -12.80 0.54 -10.29
C PRO A 47 -12.14 0.07 -8.98
N ILE A 48 -10.85 -0.28 -8.99
CA ILE A 48 -10.16 -0.72 -7.76
C ILE A 48 -10.14 0.36 -6.67
N ARG A 49 -10.35 1.63 -7.04
CA ARG A 49 -10.44 2.75 -6.10
C ARG A 49 -11.67 2.69 -5.18
N GLN A 50 -12.66 1.82 -5.47
CA GLN A 50 -13.79 1.54 -4.58
C GLN A 50 -13.36 0.77 -3.32
N LEU A 51 -12.23 0.04 -3.37
CA LEU A 51 -11.69 -0.69 -2.24
C LEU A 51 -10.68 0.17 -1.49
N SER A 52 -10.88 0.35 -0.19
CA SER A 52 -9.98 1.12 0.67
C SER A 52 -9.67 0.40 1.98
N VAL A 53 -8.43 0.54 2.44
CA VAL A 53 -7.93 -0.02 3.69
C VAL A 53 -7.75 1.10 4.70
N SER A 54 -8.37 0.92 5.86
CA SER A 54 -8.12 1.72 7.06
C SER A 54 -7.13 0.96 7.92
N ALA A 55 -5.96 1.52 8.17
CA ALA A 55 -4.90 0.86 8.92
C ALA A 55 -4.12 1.86 9.77
N LYS A 56 -3.43 1.35 10.79
CA LYS A 56 -2.78 2.19 11.79
C LYS A 56 -1.42 1.64 12.18
N TRP A 57 -0.46 2.56 12.35
CA TRP A 57 0.74 2.31 13.10
C TRP A 57 0.60 2.85 14.52
N THR A 58 1.01 2.05 15.49
CA THR A 58 1.35 2.50 16.84
C THR A 58 2.87 2.45 17.00
N ASP A 59 3.41 3.34 17.82
CA ASP A 59 4.85 3.46 18.07
C ASP A 59 5.68 3.69 16.78
N LEU A 60 5.19 4.55 15.87
CA LEU A 60 5.87 4.90 14.62
C LEU A 60 6.79 6.10 14.85
N LYS A 61 8.08 6.01 14.51
CA LYS A 61 8.98 7.16 14.59
C LYS A 61 8.44 8.32 13.74
N TYR A 62 8.45 9.55 14.27
CA TYR A 62 7.87 10.70 13.62
C TYR A 62 8.48 10.99 12.24
N TRP A 63 9.80 10.83 12.08
CA TRP A 63 10.43 10.99 10.75
C TRP A 63 9.96 9.92 9.73
N VAL A 64 9.59 8.72 10.18
CA VAL A 64 8.99 7.71 9.30
C VAL A 64 7.58 8.15 8.89
N SER A 65 6.80 8.68 9.83
CA SER A 65 5.51 9.30 9.51
C SER A 65 5.66 10.39 8.44
N VAL A 66 6.69 11.26 8.56
CA VAL A 66 7.02 12.29 7.57
C VAL A 66 7.31 11.70 6.18
N HIS A 67 7.95 10.53 6.07
CA HIS A 67 8.13 9.86 4.78
C HIS A 67 6.81 9.34 4.19
N ILE A 68 5.89 8.86 5.02
CA ILE A 68 4.61 8.30 4.60
C ILE A 68 3.64 9.41 4.15
N VAL A 69 3.56 10.53 4.87
CA VAL A 69 2.67 11.66 4.52
C VAL A 69 3.03 12.38 3.21
N ARG A 70 4.16 12.05 2.57
CA ARG A 70 4.50 12.56 1.23
C ARG A 70 3.67 11.93 0.12
N HIS A 71 2.99 10.83 0.40
CA HIS A 71 2.04 10.22 -0.52
C HIS A 71 0.72 10.96 -0.42
N LYS A 72 0.24 11.52 -1.53
CA LYS A 72 -0.91 12.45 -1.50
C LYS A 72 -2.19 11.87 -2.12
N PHE A 73 -2.03 11.03 -3.14
CA PHE A 73 -3.15 10.66 -4.00
C PHE A 73 -3.80 9.36 -3.53
N GLY A 74 -5.10 9.42 -3.22
CA GLY A 74 -5.87 8.24 -2.83
C GLY A 74 -5.57 7.73 -1.43
N ILE A 75 -4.98 8.57 -0.58
CA ILE A 75 -4.64 8.28 0.82
C ILE A 75 -4.93 9.50 1.67
N GLU A 76 -5.57 9.28 2.82
CA GLU A 76 -5.68 10.29 3.87
C GLU A 76 -4.91 9.88 5.11
N HIS A 77 -4.33 10.87 5.78
CA HIS A 77 -3.44 10.69 6.92
C HIS A 77 -4.01 11.34 8.18
N PHE A 78 -4.01 10.58 9.27
CA PHE A 78 -4.40 11.04 10.60
C PHE A 78 -3.22 10.77 11.55
N VAL A 79 -2.45 11.81 11.84
CA VAL A 79 -1.20 11.71 12.64
C VAL A 79 -1.42 12.30 14.02
N ARG A 80 -0.96 11.61 15.08
CA ARG A 80 -0.99 12.18 16.44
C ARG A 80 -0.26 13.52 16.48
N THR A 81 -0.91 14.52 17.06
CA THR A 81 -0.33 15.85 17.21
C THR A 81 0.84 15.87 18.21
N GLN A 82 1.82 16.72 17.93
CA GLN A 82 2.91 17.06 18.85
C GLN A 82 2.78 18.50 19.39
N ARG A 83 1.58 19.09 19.34
CA ARG A 83 1.36 20.45 19.84
C ARG A 83 1.50 20.52 21.36
N THR A 84 2.23 21.52 21.86
CA THR A 84 2.43 21.75 23.30
C THR A 84 1.09 21.88 24.04
N ASP A 85 0.11 22.60 23.49
CA ASP A 85 -1.21 22.81 24.12
C ASP A 85 -2.03 21.53 24.32
N ARG A 86 -1.70 20.44 23.60
CA ARG A 86 -2.41 19.16 23.68
C ARG A 86 -1.65 18.08 24.42
N THR A 87 -0.32 18.16 24.40
CA THR A 87 0.57 17.15 24.96
C THR A 87 1.17 17.55 26.30
N GLY A 88 1.19 18.86 26.62
CA GLY A 88 1.88 19.41 27.78
C GLY A 88 3.41 19.39 27.67
N VAL A 89 3.96 19.00 26.52
CA VAL A 89 5.42 18.90 26.28
C VAL A 89 5.84 19.94 25.26
N GLU A 90 6.96 20.64 25.51
CA GLU A 90 7.51 21.64 24.59
C GLU A 90 7.88 21.02 23.24
N ARG A 91 7.12 21.40 22.20
CA ARG A 91 7.23 20.80 20.86
C ARG A 91 8.61 20.94 20.24
N ASN A 92 9.27 22.08 20.46
CA ASN A 92 10.57 22.37 19.85
C ASN A 92 11.68 21.43 20.35
N ASP A 93 11.49 20.82 21.52
CA ASP A 93 12.46 19.91 22.14
C ASP A 93 12.18 18.44 21.76
N LEU A 94 11.07 18.15 21.09
CA LEU A 94 10.71 16.78 20.72
C LEU A 94 11.58 16.28 19.56
N PRO A 95 12.36 15.19 19.75
CA PRO A 95 13.21 14.68 18.69
C PRO A 95 12.39 14.00 17.58
N GLN A 96 12.93 13.96 16.37
CA GLN A 96 12.31 13.24 15.24
C GLN A 96 12.14 11.73 15.49
N GLY A 97 12.94 11.17 16.41
CA GLY A 97 12.85 9.78 16.83
C GLY A 97 11.65 9.47 17.73
N ASN A 98 10.93 10.49 18.22
CA ASN A 98 9.73 10.27 19.00
C ASN A 98 8.70 9.46 18.24
N GLU A 99 8.01 8.60 18.98
CA GLU A 99 6.97 7.76 18.44
C GLU A 99 5.65 8.52 18.36
N VAL A 100 4.82 8.17 17.38
CA VAL A 100 3.47 8.69 17.16
C VAL A 100 2.56 7.58 16.65
N GLU A 101 1.26 7.72 16.88
CA GLU A 101 0.27 6.99 16.12
C GLU A 101 0.06 7.67 14.77
N HIS A 102 -0.04 6.86 13.72
CA HIS A 102 -0.36 7.32 12.37
C HIS A 102 -1.38 6.37 11.78
N GLU A 103 -2.60 6.85 11.59
CA GLU A 103 -3.66 6.14 10.90
C GLU A 103 -3.76 6.63 9.45
N ILE A 104 -4.10 5.71 8.55
CA ILE A 104 -4.33 5.99 7.15
C ILE A 104 -5.64 5.39 6.67
N LEU A 105 -6.27 6.09 5.73
CA LEU A 105 -7.32 5.54 4.87
C LEU A 105 -6.81 5.59 3.43
N VAL A 106 -6.51 4.43 2.86
CA VAL A 106 -5.80 4.32 1.58
C VAL A 106 -6.56 3.42 0.61
N ASN A 107 -6.79 3.89 -0.63
CA ASN A 107 -7.44 3.05 -1.65
C ASN A 107 -6.45 2.07 -2.29
N ALA A 108 -6.95 1.01 -2.94
CA ALA A 108 -6.12 -0.04 -3.52
C ALA A 108 -5.07 0.48 -4.52
N GLN A 109 -5.43 1.45 -5.38
CA GLN A 109 -4.50 2.08 -6.32
C GLN A 109 -3.35 2.78 -5.59
N ALA A 110 -3.66 3.51 -4.52
CA ALA A 110 -2.68 4.21 -3.71
C ALA A 110 -1.78 3.22 -2.98
N MET A 111 -2.31 2.12 -2.43
CA MET A 111 -1.49 1.08 -1.80
C MET A 111 -0.47 0.48 -2.77
N ILE A 112 -0.88 0.13 -3.99
CA ILE A 112 0.02 -0.37 -5.04
C ILE A 112 1.11 0.67 -5.35
N SER A 113 0.69 1.94 -5.54
CA SER A 113 1.60 3.03 -5.93
C SER A 113 2.61 3.36 -4.82
N ILE A 114 2.18 3.35 -3.56
CA ILE A 114 3.05 3.56 -2.39
C ILE A 114 4.04 2.41 -2.26
N SER A 115 3.58 1.17 -2.44
CA SER A 115 4.41 -0.04 -2.35
C SER A 115 5.59 0.00 -3.32
N ARG A 116 5.40 0.52 -4.54
CA ARG A 116 6.48 0.70 -5.51
C ARG A 116 7.68 1.44 -4.93
N LYS A 117 7.43 2.45 -4.10
CA LYS A 117 8.47 3.30 -3.49
C LYS A 117 8.85 2.86 -2.08
N ARG A 118 7.92 2.28 -1.31
CA ARG A 118 8.14 1.89 0.09
C ARG A 118 8.57 0.44 0.28
N LEU A 119 8.64 -0.36 -0.79
CA LEU A 119 9.30 -1.66 -0.80
C LEU A 119 10.69 -1.65 -1.45
N CYS A 120 11.08 -0.53 -2.10
CA CYS A 120 12.40 -0.39 -2.71
C CYS A 120 13.49 -0.26 -1.63
N SER A 121 14.59 -1.00 -1.75
CA SER A 121 15.72 -0.95 -0.81
C SER A 121 16.47 0.38 -0.75
N ALA A 122 16.19 1.32 -1.66
CA ALA A 122 16.64 2.71 -1.55
C ALA A 122 15.88 3.52 -0.48
N ALA A 123 14.67 3.09 -0.09
CA ALA A 123 13.97 3.67 1.04
C ALA A 123 14.62 3.22 2.36
N SER A 124 14.59 4.10 3.37
CA SER A 124 15.12 3.78 4.71
C SER A 124 14.51 2.47 5.24
N LYS A 125 15.32 1.71 5.98
CA LYS A 125 14.93 0.41 6.54
C LYS A 125 13.64 0.52 7.35
N GLU A 126 13.54 1.48 8.26
CA GLU A 126 12.39 1.65 9.14
C GLU A 126 11.12 2.03 8.38
N THR A 127 11.23 2.82 7.30
CA THR A 127 10.06 3.14 6.47
C THR A 127 9.58 1.92 5.69
N ARG A 128 10.51 1.07 5.22
CA ARG A 128 10.14 -0.19 4.57
C ARG A 128 9.45 -1.13 5.55
N GLU A 129 10.02 -1.32 6.73
CA GLU A 129 9.45 -2.15 7.79
C GLU A 129 8.06 -1.66 8.20
N ALA A 130 7.86 -0.34 8.29
CA ALA A 130 6.55 0.24 8.57
C ALA A 130 5.53 -0.14 7.50
N TRP A 131 5.89 0.03 6.22
CA TRP A 131 4.98 -0.28 5.13
C TRP A 131 4.69 -1.79 5.00
N VAL A 132 5.72 -2.64 5.14
CA VAL A 132 5.58 -4.09 5.18
C VAL A 132 4.62 -4.52 6.28
N GLY A 133 4.70 -3.92 7.48
CA GLY A 133 3.77 -4.24 8.57
C GLY A 133 2.30 -3.99 8.21
N ILE A 134 1.97 -2.96 7.42
CA ILE A 134 0.59 -2.74 6.94
C ILE A 134 0.21 -3.73 5.85
N LEU A 135 1.13 -4.09 4.96
CA LEU A 135 0.86 -5.11 3.95
C LEU A 135 0.60 -6.47 4.59
N ASP A 136 1.43 -6.87 5.56
CA ASP A 136 1.28 -8.13 6.26
C ASP A 136 -0.04 -8.18 7.05
N SER A 137 -0.52 -7.06 7.60
CA SER A 137 -1.80 -7.00 8.32
C SER A 137 -3.04 -7.19 7.43
N ILE A 138 -2.91 -7.01 6.10
CA ILE A 138 -4.00 -7.26 5.14
C ILE A 138 -3.86 -8.59 4.41
N LYS A 139 -2.75 -9.31 4.57
CA LYS A 139 -2.40 -10.47 3.73
C LYS A 139 -3.49 -11.54 3.68
N ASP A 140 -4.10 -11.84 4.82
CA ASP A 140 -5.13 -12.89 4.91
C ASP A 140 -6.53 -12.39 4.49
N VAL A 141 -6.77 -11.08 4.57
CA VAL A 141 -8.08 -10.46 4.29
C VAL A 141 -8.20 -10.04 2.83
N GLU A 142 -7.13 -9.46 2.27
CA GLU A 142 -7.05 -8.97 0.89
C GLU A 142 -5.80 -9.54 0.18
N PRO A 143 -5.72 -10.88 0.00
CA PRO A 143 -4.53 -11.54 -0.53
C PRO A 143 -4.16 -11.07 -1.94
N GLU A 144 -5.14 -10.80 -2.81
CA GLU A 144 -4.84 -10.31 -4.16
C GLU A 144 -4.25 -8.90 -4.16
N LEU A 145 -4.70 -8.02 -3.26
CA LEU A 145 -4.15 -6.68 -3.10
C LEU A 145 -2.74 -6.74 -2.51
N TYR A 146 -2.51 -7.59 -1.51
CA TYR A 146 -1.18 -7.84 -0.95
C TYR A 146 -0.19 -8.26 -2.05
N HIS A 147 -0.56 -9.23 -2.89
CA HIS A 147 0.30 -9.72 -3.96
C HIS A 147 0.48 -8.73 -5.12
N ALA A 148 -0.44 -7.77 -5.29
CA ALA A 148 -0.28 -6.68 -6.26
C ALA A 148 0.73 -5.60 -5.78
N CYS A 149 0.99 -5.53 -4.47
CA CYS A 149 1.90 -4.56 -3.86
C CYS A 149 3.36 -5.03 -3.96
N VAL A 150 4.08 -4.55 -4.98
CA VAL A 150 5.48 -4.93 -5.24
C VAL A 150 6.38 -3.68 -5.39
N PRO A 151 7.71 -3.79 -5.22
CA PRO A 151 8.62 -2.70 -5.53
C PRO A 151 8.57 -2.34 -7.03
N ASP A 152 8.89 -1.07 -7.35
CA ASP A 152 8.76 -0.51 -8.70
C ASP A 152 9.52 -1.32 -9.77
N CYS A 153 10.67 -1.90 -9.41
CA CYS A 153 11.44 -2.72 -10.34
C CYS A 153 10.75 -4.03 -10.72
N VAL A 154 9.99 -4.65 -9.81
CA VAL A 154 9.21 -5.86 -10.12
C VAL A 154 8.03 -5.48 -11.01
N TYR A 155 7.34 -4.39 -10.67
CA TYR A 155 6.25 -3.87 -11.50
C TYR A 155 6.70 -3.57 -12.95
N ARG A 156 7.82 -2.84 -13.10
CA ARG A 156 8.35 -2.43 -14.42
C ARG A 156 9.21 -3.49 -15.11
N GLY A 157 9.59 -4.55 -14.40
CA GLY A 157 10.53 -5.56 -14.88
C GLY A 157 12.00 -5.12 -14.92
N TRP A 158 12.35 -3.93 -14.40
CA TRP A 158 13.73 -3.45 -14.28
C TRP A 158 13.83 -2.26 -13.31
N CYS A 159 15.04 -1.98 -12.80
CA CYS A 159 15.27 -0.81 -11.92
C CYS A 159 15.49 0.47 -12.73
N TYR A 160 14.77 1.53 -12.38
CA TYR A 160 14.85 2.86 -13.03
C TYR A 160 15.16 3.99 -12.05
N GLU A 161 15.61 3.68 -10.83
CA GLU A 161 16.08 4.69 -9.89
C GLU A 161 17.44 5.23 -10.35
N PHE A 162 17.69 6.53 -10.18
CA PHE A 162 18.95 7.19 -10.57
C PHE A 162 20.19 6.48 -10.03
N LYS A 163 20.10 6.01 -8.78
CA LYS A 163 21.09 5.14 -8.15
C LYS A 163 20.41 3.83 -7.76
N SER A 164 20.75 2.77 -8.48
CA SER A 164 20.17 1.45 -8.21
C SER A 164 20.58 0.92 -6.83
N CYS A 165 19.65 0.25 -6.16
CA CYS A 165 19.95 -0.55 -4.96
C CYS A 165 20.44 -1.97 -5.30
N GLY A 166 20.60 -2.32 -6.59
CA GLY A 166 21.11 -3.62 -7.04
C GLY A 166 20.10 -4.77 -7.03
N TYR A 167 18.94 -4.63 -6.37
CA TYR A 167 17.97 -5.74 -6.23
C TYR A 167 17.56 -6.37 -7.57
N HIS A 168 17.34 -5.58 -8.62
CA HIS A 168 16.99 -6.08 -9.96
C HIS A 168 18.01 -7.04 -10.60
N GLN A 169 19.21 -7.15 -10.05
CA GLN A 169 20.27 -8.03 -10.54
C GLN A 169 20.33 -9.37 -9.79
N THR A 170 19.50 -9.55 -8.75
CA THR A 170 19.53 -10.75 -7.91
C THR A 170 18.62 -11.85 -8.43
N GLU A 171 18.88 -13.09 -8.03
CA GLU A 171 17.97 -14.21 -8.29
C GLU A 171 16.60 -14.03 -7.63
N ASP A 172 16.56 -13.42 -6.45
CA ASP A 172 15.32 -13.15 -5.73
C ASP A 172 14.41 -12.19 -6.50
N PHE A 173 15.00 -11.24 -7.23
CA PHE A 173 14.23 -10.41 -8.14
C PHE A 173 13.61 -11.22 -9.29
N GLN A 174 14.35 -12.16 -9.87
CA GLN A 174 13.82 -13.02 -10.95
C GLN A 174 12.65 -13.87 -10.46
N LYS A 175 12.78 -14.47 -9.26
CA LYS A 175 11.70 -15.22 -8.61
C LYS A 175 10.48 -14.34 -8.35
N ALA A 176 10.68 -13.14 -7.78
CA ALA A 176 9.60 -12.20 -7.53
C ALA A 176 8.91 -11.73 -8.81
N LEU A 177 9.67 -11.44 -9.87
CA LEU A 177 9.15 -11.04 -11.17
C LEU A 177 8.33 -12.15 -11.83
N GLN A 178 8.82 -13.39 -11.78
CA GLN A 178 8.10 -14.55 -12.29
C GLN A 178 6.79 -14.78 -11.53
N ALA A 179 6.83 -14.75 -10.19
CA ALA A 179 5.64 -14.88 -9.35
C ALA A 179 4.62 -13.75 -9.61
N TYR A 180 5.09 -12.52 -9.78
CA TYR A 180 4.24 -11.37 -10.10
C TYR A 180 3.56 -11.54 -11.48
N ARG A 181 4.25 -12.13 -12.46
CA ARG A 181 3.74 -12.34 -13.82
C ARG A 181 2.96 -13.65 -14.01
N GLN A 182 2.98 -14.55 -13.05
CA GLN A 182 2.35 -15.87 -13.16
C GLN A 182 0.85 -15.76 -13.46
N GLY A 183 0.35 -16.54 -14.43
CA GLY A 183 -1.07 -16.59 -14.76
C GLY A 183 -1.62 -15.33 -15.43
N ILE A 184 -0.77 -14.38 -15.84
CA ILE A 184 -1.21 -13.18 -16.55
C ILE A 184 -1.36 -13.52 -18.02
N ASN A 185 -2.55 -13.28 -18.57
CA ASN A 185 -2.93 -13.53 -19.97
C ASN A 185 -2.97 -15.01 -20.39
N ASP A 186 -2.86 -15.93 -19.42
CA ASP A 186 -3.14 -17.35 -19.61
C ASP A 186 -4.66 -17.64 -19.65
#